data_AF-A0A7Z9I9V9-F1
#
_entry.id   AF-A0A7Z9I9V9-F1
#
_cell.length_a   1.000
_cell.length_b   1.000
_cell.length_c   1.000
_cell.angle_alpha   90.00
_cell.angle_beta   90.00
_cell.angle_gamma   90.00
#
_symmetry.space_group_name_H-M   'P 1'
#
loop_
_entity.id
_entity.type
_entity.pdbx_description
1 polymer ?
#
loop_
_entity_poly.entity_id
_entity_poly.type
_entity_poly.pdbx_seq_one_letter_code
_entity_poly.pdbx_strand_id
1 'polypeptide(L)'
;MSYRLLLLLLACPSALLAAKQPNVILVMADDMGWGQTGYYDHPALKTPHLDAMAKNGLRFDRFYAGAPNCSPTRATVLTGRSNDRTGVLNHGYALNLQEKTIGAAFKKAGYATGHFGKWHLNGFTGPGAPIFKNDDHSPSAFGLDTWLSVTNFFDLNPILSRNGEFEEHQGDSSEIVVE
;
A
#
# COMPACT_ATOMS: atom_id res chain seq x y z
N MET A 1 23.44 39.76 -56.07
CA MET A 1 22.12 39.60 -55.44
C MET A 1 22.24 38.49 -54.41
N SER A 2 22.45 38.84 -53.15
CA SER A 2 22.80 37.89 -52.08
C SER A 2 21.55 37.63 -51.24
N TYR A 3 20.92 36.48 -51.40
CA TYR A 3 19.78 36.09 -50.57
C TYR A 3 20.29 35.54 -49.23
N ARG A 4 20.09 36.31 -48.15
CA ARG A 4 20.24 35.81 -46.77
C ARG A 4 18.96 35.09 -46.38
N LEU A 5 19.03 33.77 -46.27
CA LEU A 5 17.96 32.95 -45.75
C LEU A 5 17.93 33.09 -44.21
N LEU A 6 16.96 33.84 -43.69
CA LEU A 6 16.73 33.98 -42.25
C LEU A 6 15.87 32.82 -41.77
N LEU A 7 16.49 31.82 -41.15
CA LEU A 7 15.79 30.73 -40.44
C LEU A 7 15.16 31.29 -39.17
N LEU A 8 13.85 31.56 -39.20
CA LEU A 8 13.06 31.74 -37.98
C LEU A 8 12.91 30.37 -37.30
N LEU A 9 13.68 30.14 -36.25
CA LEU A 9 13.40 29.11 -35.26
C LEU A 9 12.09 29.48 -34.55
N LEU A 10 10.98 28.90 -35.01
CA LEU A 10 9.73 28.84 -34.26
C LEU A 10 10.00 28.03 -32.98
N ALA A 11 10.37 28.73 -31.91
CA ALA A 11 10.35 28.17 -30.58
C ALA A 11 8.89 27.86 -30.24
N CYS A 12 8.48 26.62 -30.48
CA CYS A 12 7.22 26.09 -29.96
C CYS A 12 7.39 26.09 -28.43
N PRO A 13 6.64 26.90 -27.67
CA PRO A 13 6.64 26.76 -26.24
C PRO A 13 5.93 25.44 -25.97
N SER A 14 6.70 24.38 -25.80
CA SER A 14 6.24 23.18 -25.13
C SER A 14 5.86 23.64 -23.72
N ALA A 15 4.61 24.07 -23.55
CA ALA A 15 4.01 24.14 -22.24
C ALA A 15 4.11 22.72 -21.72
N LEU A 16 5.13 22.49 -20.90
CA LEU A 16 5.31 21.28 -20.14
C LEU A 16 4.08 21.24 -19.24
N LEU A 17 3.00 20.63 -19.73
CA LEU A 17 1.83 20.36 -18.92
C LEU A 17 2.37 19.42 -17.86
N ALA A 18 2.74 19.97 -16.70
CA ALA A 18 3.23 19.20 -15.58
C ALA A 18 2.15 18.15 -15.34
N ALA A 19 2.46 16.90 -15.70
CA ALA A 19 1.50 15.82 -15.58
C ALA A 19 1.07 15.82 -14.11
N LYS A 20 -0.22 16.08 -13.88
CA LYS A 20 -0.76 16.19 -12.53
C LYS A 20 -0.37 14.92 -11.79
N GLN A 21 0.43 15.06 -10.74
CA GLN A 21 0.88 13.94 -9.92
C GLN A 21 -0.38 13.26 -9.33
N PRO A 22 -0.73 12.04 -9.76
CA PRO A 22 -1.98 11.41 -9.34
C PRO A 22 -1.84 10.88 -7.93
N ASN A 23 -2.93 10.85 -7.15
CA ASN A 23 -2.92 10.08 -5.91
C ASN A 23 -2.92 8.59 -6.25
N VAL A 24 -2.07 7.81 -5.58
CA VAL A 24 -1.98 6.36 -5.74
C VAL A 24 -2.44 5.73 -4.43
N ILE A 25 -3.52 4.96 -4.49
CA ILE A 25 -4.10 4.27 -3.33
C ILE A 25 -3.99 2.77 -3.58
N LEU A 26 -3.28 2.08 -2.69
CA LEU A 26 -3.20 0.63 -2.67
C LEU A 26 -4.16 0.10 -1.59
N VAL A 27 -5.21 -0.59 -2.02
CA VAL A 27 -6.17 -1.24 -1.12
C VAL A 27 -5.91 -2.74 -1.12
N MET A 28 -5.64 -3.31 0.05
CA MET A 28 -5.39 -4.74 0.24
C MET A 28 -6.38 -5.29 1.25
N ALA A 29 -7.26 -6.19 0.81
CA ALA A 29 -8.09 -6.99 1.69
C ALA A 29 -7.29 -8.20 2.20
N ASP A 30 -7.37 -8.48 3.50
CA ASP A 30 -6.72 -9.65 4.10
C ASP A 30 -7.61 -10.89 3.93
N ASP A 31 -7.02 -12.01 3.53
CA ASP A 31 -7.69 -13.32 3.33
C ASP A 31 -8.96 -13.33 2.45
N MET A 32 -9.16 -12.31 1.61
CA MET A 32 -10.29 -12.28 0.66
C MET A 32 -10.08 -13.34 -0.43
N GLY A 33 -10.99 -14.31 -0.47
CA GLY A 33 -11.02 -15.35 -1.49
C GLY A 33 -11.28 -14.79 -2.87
N TRP A 34 -10.66 -15.40 -3.89
CA TRP A 34 -10.76 -15.00 -5.30
C TRP A 34 -12.19 -14.71 -5.76
N GLY A 35 -13.13 -15.62 -5.49
CA GLY A 35 -14.52 -15.50 -5.91
C GLY A 35 -15.44 -14.72 -4.96
N GLN A 36 -14.91 -14.09 -3.91
CA GLN A 36 -15.73 -13.42 -2.87
C GLN A 36 -16.17 -12.00 -3.26
N THR A 37 -16.64 -11.81 -4.49
CA THR A 37 -17.10 -10.51 -4.99
C THR A 37 -18.27 -10.65 -5.96
N GLY A 38 -19.07 -9.59 -6.08
CA GLY A 38 -20.21 -9.52 -7.00
C GLY A 38 -19.78 -9.62 -8.46
N TYR A 39 -18.64 -9.04 -8.84
CA TYR A 39 -18.08 -9.19 -10.19
C TYR A 39 -17.57 -10.61 -10.52
N TYR A 40 -17.59 -11.55 -9.56
CA TYR A 40 -17.42 -12.99 -9.75
C TYR A 40 -18.73 -13.77 -9.58
N ASP A 41 -19.88 -13.10 -9.67
CA ASP A 41 -21.22 -13.69 -9.54
C ASP A 41 -21.43 -14.44 -8.21
N HIS A 42 -20.80 -13.96 -7.13
CA HIS A 42 -20.96 -14.58 -5.81
C HIS A 42 -22.44 -14.54 -5.38
N PRO A 43 -23.03 -15.67 -4.91
CA PRO A 43 -24.48 -15.79 -4.75
C PRO A 43 -25.10 -14.95 -3.62
N ALA A 44 -24.29 -14.54 -2.62
CA ALA A 44 -24.77 -13.80 -1.44
C ALA A 44 -24.09 -12.43 -1.21
N LEU A 45 -22.76 -12.34 -1.37
CA LEU A 45 -21.99 -11.12 -1.13
C LEU A 45 -22.35 -10.01 -2.12
N LYS A 46 -22.55 -8.80 -1.59
CA LYS A 46 -22.82 -7.58 -2.36
C LYS A 46 -21.63 -6.65 -2.23
N THR A 47 -20.89 -6.43 -3.31
CA THR A 47 -19.69 -5.58 -3.33
C THR A 47 -19.81 -4.44 -4.34
N PRO A 48 -20.87 -3.62 -4.29
CA PRO A 48 -21.19 -2.68 -5.38
C PRO A 48 -20.07 -1.69 -5.68
N HIS A 49 -19.27 -1.29 -4.69
CA HIS A 49 -18.11 -0.43 -4.89
C HIS A 49 -16.95 -1.15 -5.60
N LEU A 50 -16.68 -2.41 -5.26
CA LEU A 50 -15.67 -3.21 -5.97
C LEU A 50 -16.12 -3.53 -7.40
N ASP A 51 -17.42 -3.80 -7.59
CA ASP A 51 -18.02 -4.07 -8.90
C ASP A 51 -17.93 -2.82 -9.80
N ALA A 52 -18.19 -1.65 -9.23
CA ALA A 52 -18.00 -0.37 -9.93
C ALA A 52 -16.53 -0.12 -10.29
N MET A 53 -15.57 -0.44 -9.40
CA MET A 53 -14.14 -0.33 -9.73
C MET A 53 -13.75 -1.28 -10.86
N ALA A 54 -14.20 -2.53 -10.83
CA ALA A 54 -13.92 -3.51 -11.87
C ALA A 54 -14.50 -3.08 -13.23
N LYS A 55 -15.71 -2.49 -13.24
CA LYS A 55 -16.36 -1.99 -14.47
C LYS A 55 -15.67 -0.76 -15.06
N ASN A 56 -15.11 0.12 -14.23
CA ASN A 56 -14.50 1.38 -14.65
C ASN A 56 -12.97 1.32 -14.77
N GLY A 57 -12.37 0.13 -14.62
CA GLY A 57 -10.93 -0.04 -14.57
C GLY A 57 -10.45 -1.29 -15.30
N LEU A 58 -9.21 -1.68 -15.00
CA LEU A 58 -8.63 -2.93 -15.46
C LEU A 58 -8.74 -3.98 -14.36
N ARG A 59 -9.33 -5.14 -14.68
CA ARG A 59 -9.37 -6.31 -13.81
C ARG A 59 -8.40 -7.37 -14.31
N PHE A 60 -7.65 -7.96 -13.39
CA PHE A 60 -6.75 -9.08 -13.70
C PHE A 60 -7.40 -10.40 -13.27
N ASP A 61 -7.81 -11.21 -14.25
CA ASP A 61 -8.43 -12.53 -13.99
C ASP A 61 -7.38 -13.63 -13.67
N ARG A 62 -6.10 -13.26 -13.63
CA ARG A 62 -4.98 -14.13 -13.25
C ARG A 62 -3.94 -13.36 -12.43
N PHE A 63 -4.34 -12.91 -11.25
CA PHE A 63 -3.48 -12.23 -10.28
C PHE A 63 -3.10 -13.19 -9.14
N TYR A 64 -1.81 -13.45 -8.96
CA TYR A 64 -1.32 -14.36 -7.92
C TYR A 64 -0.54 -13.55 -6.87
N ALA A 65 -0.86 -13.79 -5.59
CA ALA A 65 -0.08 -13.24 -4.49
C ALA A 65 1.36 -13.78 -4.53
N GLY A 66 2.31 -12.98 -4.04
CA GLY A 66 3.73 -13.38 -4.02
C GLY A 66 4.03 -14.56 -3.09
N ALA A 67 3.11 -14.89 -2.17
CA ALA A 67 3.20 -16.03 -1.26
C ALA A 67 1.79 -16.40 -0.73
N PRO A 68 1.59 -17.60 -0.16
CA PRO A 68 0.30 -18.03 0.39
C PRO A 68 0.09 -17.60 1.86
N ASN A 69 0.75 -16.54 2.33
CA ASN A 69 0.66 -16.10 3.73
C ASN A 69 0.80 -14.58 3.87
N CYS A 70 0.25 -14.01 4.94
CA CYS A 70 0.12 -12.58 5.20
C CYS A 70 1.44 -11.79 5.16
N SER A 71 2.40 -12.04 6.07
CA SER A 71 3.68 -11.30 6.09
C SER A 71 4.47 -11.45 4.78
N PRO A 72 4.66 -12.67 4.24
CA PRO A 72 5.33 -12.85 2.95
C PRO A 72 4.67 -12.09 1.80
N THR A 73 3.33 -12.10 1.68
CA THR A 73 2.61 -11.34 0.64
C THR A 73 2.83 -9.85 0.79
N ARG A 74 2.70 -9.31 2.01
CA ARG A 74 2.94 -7.87 2.29
C ARG A 74 4.36 -7.46 1.93
N ALA A 75 5.34 -8.29 2.26
CA ALA A 75 6.74 -8.07 1.88
C ALA A 75 6.90 -8.02 0.35
N THR A 76 6.29 -8.95 -0.40
CA THR A 76 6.37 -8.94 -1.86
C THR A 76 5.73 -7.70 -2.49
N VAL A 77 4.60 -7.24 -1.95
CA VAL A 77 3.89 -6.06 -2.44
C VAL A 77 4.70 -4.78 -2.18
N LEU A 78 5.29 -4.64 -0.99
CA LEU A 78 6.07 -3.46 -0.68
C LEU A 78 7.39 -3.40 -1.45
N THR A 79 8.03 -4.53 -1.73
CA THR A 79 9.40 -4.56 -2.28
C THR A 79 9.47 -4.89 -3.77
N GLY A 80 8.40 -5.47 -4.34
CA GLY A 80 8.43 -6.05 -5.69
C GLY A 80 9.35 -7.26 -5.83
N ARG A 81 9.72 -7.91 -4.71
CA ARG A 81 10.66 -9.04 -4.67
C ARG A 81 9.98 -10.28 -4.11
N SER A 82 10.55 -11.45 -4.44
CA SER A 82 10.13 -12.71 -3.82
C SER A 82 10.47 -12.68 -2.32
N ASN A 83 9.59 -13.26 -1.50
CA ASN A 83 9.63 -13.12 -0.04
C ASN A 83 10.90 -13.74 0.61
N ASP A 84 11.46 -14.76 -0.03
CA ASP A 84 12.75 -15.36 0.36
C ASP A 84 13.90 -14.34 0.33
N ARG A 85 13.86 -13.42 -0.63
CA ARG A 85 14.87 -12.38 -0.79
C ARG A 85 14.71 -11.20 0.16
N THR A 86 13.55 -11.08 0.81
CA THR A 86 13.24 -10.00 1.75
C THR A 86 13.39 -10.42 3.21
N GLY A 87 13.79 -11.68 3.47
CA GLY A 87 13.91 -12.24 4.83
C GLY A 87 12.58 -12.71 5.44
N VAL A 88 11.46 -12.60 4.71
CA VAL A 88 10.11 -12.89 5.23
C VAL A 88 9.66 -14.28 4.75
N LEU A 89 10.19 -15.32 5.40
CA LEU A 89 9.98 -16.71 5.00
C LEU A 89 8.60 -17.26 5.39
N ASN A 90 8.01 -16.75 6.46
CA ASN A 90 6.69 -17.14 6.94
C ASN A 90 5.99 -15.97 7.65
N HIS A 91 4.77 -16.19 8.14
CA HIS A 91 4.08 -15.23 9.02
C HIS A 91 4.92 -14.88 10.25
N GLY A 92 4.88 -13.63 10.67
CA GLY A 92 5.61 -13.18 11.87
C GLY A 92 7.12 -13.05 11.68
N TYR A 93 7.62 -13.05 10.44
CA TYR A 93 9.00 -12.65 10.14
C TYR A 93 9.06 -11.16 9.87
N ALA A 94 10.14 -10.52 10.31
CA ALA A 94 10.36 -9.10 10.09
C ALA A 94 10.91 -8.84 8.68
N LEU A 95 10.49 -7.73 8.07
CA LEU A 95 11.05 -7.30 6.79
C LEU A 95 12.48 -6.79 6.98
N ASN A 96 13.41 -7.30 6.19
CA ASN A 96 14.79 -6.82 6.20
C ASN A 96 14.89 -5.28 6.02
N LEU A 97 15.60 -4.59 6.92
CA LEU A 97 15.69 -3.12 6.95
C LEU A 97 16.36 -2.50 5.71
N GLN A 98 17.18 -3.26 4.97
CA GLN A 98 17.82 -2.76 3.74
C GLN A 98 16.90 -2.79 2.51
N GLU A 99 15.70 -3.35 2.62
CA GLU A 99 14.80 -3.48 1.49
C GLU A 99 14.33 -2.12 0.98
N LYS A 100 14.26 -2.00 -0.34
CA LYS A 100 13.75 -0.79 -0.99
C LYS A 100 12.26 -0.97 -1.22
N THR A 101 11.45 -0.17 -0.54
CA THR A 101 10.01 -0.30 -0.60
C THR A 101 9.37 0.71 -1.56
N ILE A 102 8.15 0.42 -1.99
CA ILE A 102 7.30 1.33 -2.74
C ILE A 102 7.05 2.63 -1.95
N GLY A 103 6.89 2.54 -0.62
CA GLY A 103 6.76 3.72 0.26
C GLY A 103 7.99 4.64 0.15
N ALA A 104 9.19 4.10 0.34
CA ALA A 104 10.43 4.85 0.19
C ALA A 104 10.62 5.44 -1.22
N ALA A 105 10.23 4.69 -2.27
CA ALA A 105 10.29 5.17 -3.64
C ALA A 105 9.34 6.35 -3.89
N PHE A 106 8.09 6.26 -3.43
CA PHE A 106 7.09 7.34 -3.53
C PHE A 106 7.50 8.56 -2.72
N LYS A 107 7.98 8.38 -1.49
CA LYS A 107 8.53 9.47 -0.67
C LYS A 107 9.66 10.20 -1.38
N LYS A 108 10.61 9.47 -1.96
CA LYS A 108 11.71 10.06 -2.76
C LYS A 108 11.19 10.83 -3.99
N ALA A 109 10.07 10.41 -4.57
CA ALA A 109 9.42 11.08 -5.69
C ALA A 109 8.55 12.28 -5.25
N GLY A 110 8.56 12.66 -3.97
CA GLY A 110 7.85 13.84 -3.45
C GLY A 110 6.38 13.61 -3.11
N TYR A 111 5.95 12.34 -2.98
CA TYR A 111 4.61 12.03 -2.50
C TYR A 111 4.53 12.12 -0.98
N ALA A 112 3.37 12.56 -0.48
CA ALA A 112 2.95 12.20 0.86
C ALA A 112 2.69 10.69 0.90
N THR A 113 3.15 10.03 1.96
CA THR A 113 3.09 8.56 2.09
C THR A 113 2.41 8.19 3.39
N GLY A 114 1.61 7.11 3.35
CA GLY A 114 1.03 6.61 4.58
C GLY A 114 0.50 5.19 4.51
N HIS A 115 0.26 4.63 5.69
CA HIS A 115 -0.22 3.26 5.87
C HIS A 115 -1.30 3.19 6.93
N PHE A 116 -2.37 2.49 6.59
CA PHE A 116 -3.59 2.45 7.39
C PHE A 116 -4.00 0.99 7.53
N GLY A 117 -3.97 0.49 8.75
CA GLY A 117 -4.38 -0.86 9.12
C GLY A 117 -3.25 -1.83 9.46
N LYS A 118 -3.44 -3.10 9.14
CA LYS A 118 -2.53 -4.18 9.54
C LYS A 118 -1.19 -4.07 8.82
N TRP A 119 -0.08 -4.09 9.56
CA TRP A 119 1.26 -3.93 9.01
C TRP A 119 1.99 -5.29 8.81
N HIS A 120 2.12 -6.08 9.88
CA HIS A 120 2.60 -7.47 9.92
C HIS A 120 4.00 -7.75 9.35
N LEU A 121 4.92 -6.80 9.53
CA LEU A 121 6.31 -6.88 9.06
C LEU A 121 7.36 -6.55 10.15
N ASN A 122 6.96 -6.54 11.42
CA ASN A 122 7.80 -6.21 12.59
C ASN A 122 8.35 -7.44 13.30
N GLY A 123 8.05 -8.64 12.79
CA GLY A 123 8.23 -9.88 13.52
C GLY A 123 7.03 -10.21 14.41
N PHE A 124 7.03 -11.42 14.98
CA PHE A 124 5.93 -11.90 15.82
C PHE A 124 5.99 -11.27 17.22
N THR A 125 4.98 -10.48 17.56
CA THR A 125 4.84 -9.79 18.85
C THR A 125 3.56 -10.19 19.60
N GLY A 126 2.91 -11.28 19.20
CA GLY A 126 1.56 -11.66 19.67
C GLY A 126 0.44 -11.02 18.84
N PRO A 127 -0.84 -11.31 19.15
CA PRO A 127 -2.00 -10.80 18.41
C PRO A 127 -2.36 -9.36 18.82
N GLY A 128 -2.66 -8.49 17.84
CA GLY A 128 -3.21 -7.16 18.02
C GLY A 128 -2.27 -6.16 18.71
N ALA A 129 -0.97 -6.43 18.77
CA ALA A 129 -0.07 -5.56 19.53
C ALA A 129 0.09 -4.20 18.82
N PRO A 130 -0.02 -3.08 19.54
CA PRO A 130 0.26 -1.77 18.98
C PRO A 130 1.74 -1.67 18.59
N ILE A 131 2.02 -0.89 17.55
CA ILE A 131 3.38 -0.67 17.06
C ILE A 131 4.01 0.45 17.90
N PHE A 132 5.14 0.17 18.53
CA PHE A 132 5.85 1.15 19.35
C PHE A 132 6.54 2.20 18.47
N LYS A 133 6.67 3.42 19.00
CA LYS A 133 7.38 4.54 18.35
C LYS A 133 8.83 4.24 17.98
N ASN A 134 9.51 3.44 18.79
CA ASN A 134 10.91 3.03 18.61
C ASN A 134 11.05 1.65 17.95
N ASP A 135 9.98 1.12 17.34
CA ASP A 135 10.06 -0.10 16.55
C ASP A 135 10.79 0.19 15.22
N ASP A 136 11.99 -0.38 15.09
CA ASP A 136 12.86 -0.24 13.92
C ASP A 136 12.22 -0.83 12.64
N HIS A 137 11.14 -1.60 12.77
CA HIS A 137 10.37 -2.16 11.66
C HIS A 137 8.97 -1.53 11.51
N SER A 138 8.73 -0.37 12.14
CA SER A 138 7.51 0.42 11.93
C SER A 138 7.34 0.87 10.47
N PRO A 139 6.13 1.25 10.01
CA PRO A 139 5.92 1.77 8.66
C PRO A 139 6.86 2.92 8.26
N SER A 140 7.25 3.77 9.22
CA SER A 140 8.18 4.88 8.96
C SER A 140 9.58 4.43 8.55
N ALA A 141 10.06 3.28 9.05
CA ALA A 141 11.33 2.70 8.62
C ALA A 141 11.35 2.36 7.12
N PHE A 142 10.16 2.16 6.53
CA PHE A 142 9.96 1.79 5.15
C PHE A 142 9.32 2.90 4.31
N GLY A 143 9.51 4.16 4.74
CA GLY A 143 9.16 5.35 3.95
C GLY A 143 7.67 5.67 3.93
N LEU A 144 6.94 5.37 5.01
CA LEU A 144 5.55 5.76 5.21
C LEU A 144 5.47 6.80 6.35
N ASP A 145 5.21 8.05 5.99
CA ASP A 145 5.31 9.20 6.90
C ASP A 145 4.15 9.29 7.89
N THR A 146 2.94 8.96 7.45
CA THR A 146 1.74 8.97 8.30
C THR A 146 1.18 7.56 8.40
N TRP A 147 0.94 7.08 9.61
CA TRP A 147 0.34 5.75 9.74
C TRP A 147 -0.51 5.62 10.98
N LEU A 148 -1.65 4.92 10.81
CA LEU A 148 -2.51 4.42 11.87
C LEU A 148 -2.54 2.90 11.70
N SER A 149 -1.81 2.17 12.53
CA SER A 149 -1.48 0.76 12.22
C SER A 149 -1.32 -0.11 13.44
N VAL A 150 -1.42 -1.42 13.22
CA VAL A 150 -1.23 -2.46 14.24
C VAL A 150 -0.31 -3.55 13.69
N THR A 151 0.41 -4.24 14.56
CA THR A 151 1.36 -5.29 14.15
C THR A 151 0.66 -6.40 13.39
N ASN A 152 -0.45 -6.93 13.88
CA ASN A 152 -1.26 -7.93 13.20
C ASN A 152 -2.72 -7.84 13.66
N PHE A 153 -3.58 -8.62 12.99
CA PHE A 153 -5.02 -8.60 13.13
C PHE A 153 -5.65 -7.23 12.84
N PHE A 154 -6.96 -7.23 12.67
CA PHE A 154 -7.72 -6.06 12.27
C PHE A 154 -9.14 -6.30 12.75
N ASP A 155 -9.37 -5.93 14.00
CA ASP A 155 -10.44 -6.47 14.85
C ASP A 155 -11.45 -5.40 15.27
N LEU A 156 -12.41 -5.78 16.11
CA LEU A 156 -13.34 -4.86 16.76
C LEU A 156 -12.68 -4.18 17.97
N ASN A 157 -12.91 -2.87 18.11
CA ASN A 157 -12.39 -2.01 19.18
C ASN A 157 -10.87 -2.11 19.33
N PRO A 158 -10.10 -1.83 18.25
CA PRO A 158 -8.67 -2.04 18.23
C PRO A 158 -7.92 -0.99 19.09
N ILE A 159 -6.74 -1.39 19.54
CA ILE A 159 -5.69 -0.45 19.94
C ILE A 159 -4.75 -0.30 18.74
N LEU A 160 -4.82 0.85 18.08
CA LEU A 160 -3.97 1.19 16.94
C LEU A 160 -2.84 2.10 17.39
N SER A 161 -1.80 2.20 16.57
CA SER A 161 -0.73 3.15 16.78
C SER A 161 -0.76 4.20 15.69
N ARG A 162 -0.93 5.47 16.06
CA ARG A 162 -0.71 6.62 15.19
C ARG A 162 0.72 7.10 15.33
N ASN A 163 1.55 6.81 14.33
CA ASN A 163 2.97 7.21 14.34
C ASN A 163 3.72 6.81 15.65
N GLY A 164 3.29 5.71 16.28
CA GLY A 164 3.87 5.16 17.50
C GLY A 164 3.16 5.54 18.80
N GLU A 165 2.19 6.45 18.75
CA GLU A 165 1.34 6.82 19.88
C GLU A 165 0.07 5.95 19.86
N PHE A 166 -0.33 5.40 21.01
CA PHE A 166 -1.42 4.42 21.07
C PHE A 166 -2.78 5.11 21.12
N GLU A 167 -3.72 4.60 20.33
CA GLU A 167 -5.09 5.10 20.23
C GLU A 167 -6.05 3.91 20.40
N GLU A 168 -6.91 4.00 21.42
CA GLU A 168 -8.02 3.07 21.59
C GLU A 168 -9.22 3.55 20.78
N HIS A 169 -9.82 2.64 20.01
CA HIS A 169 -10.98 2.95 19.19
C HIS A 169 -12.17 2.05 19.54
N GLN A 170 -13.35 2.50 19.16
CA GLN A 170 -14.59 1.71 19.21
C GLN A 170 -15.08 1.50 17.78
N GLY A 171 -15.53 0.28 17.44
CA GLY A 171 -16.00 -0.08 16.10
C GLY A 171 -15.06 -1.03 15.36
N ASP A 172 -15.37 -1.27 14.09
CA ASP A 172 -14.58 -2.14 13.23
C ASP A 172 -13.32 -1.42 12.73
N SER A 173 -12.17 -2.08 12.80
CA SER A 173 -10.90 -1.49 12.36
C SER A 173 -10.96 -0.96 10.92
N SER A 174 -11.72 -1.61 10.02
CA SER A 174 -11.86 -1.19 8.61
C SER A 174 -12.65 0.10 8.42
N GLU A 175 -13.51 0.45 9.36
CA GLU A 175 -14.20 1.75 9.39
C GLU A 175 -13.29 2.81 10.01
N ILE A 176 -12.66 2.48 11.13
CA ILE A 176 -11.79 3.42 11.88
C ILE A 176 -10.66 3.99 11.04
N VAL A 177 -10.00 3.16 10.21
CA VAL A 177 -8.82 3.61 9.45
C VAL A 177 -9.13 4.53 8.27
N VAL A 178 -10.40 4.73 7.94
CA VAL A 178 -10.85 5.62 6.85
C VAL A 178 -11.56 6.89 7.35
N GLU A 179 -11.75 7.05 8.66
CA GLU A 179 -12.24 8.28 9.30
C GLU A 179 -11.15 9.35 9.44
#